data_AF-A0A381ZHF3-F1
#
_entry.id   AF-A0A381ZHF3-F1
#
_cell.length_a   1.000
_cell.length_b   1.000
_cell.length_c   1.000
_cell.angle_alpha   90.00
_cell.angle_beta   90.00
_cell.angle_gamma   90.00
#
_symmetry.space_group_name_H-M   'P 1'
#
loop_
_entity.id
_entity.type
_entity.pdbx_description
1 polymer ?
#
loop_
_entity_poly.entity_id
_entity_poly.type
_entity_poly.pdbx_seq_one_letter_code
_entity_poly.pdbx_strand_id
1 'polypeptide(L)' 'MNKLLIAFQMLLLVFLVGCTNEAEYVGELQNGKPHGKGSITYENGEIYEGEWKEGLKEGKGTLTSP' A
#
# COMPACT_ATOMS: atom_id res chain seq x y z
N MET A 1 18.86 -1.29 21.25
CA MET A 1 17.43 -1.66 21.17
C MET A 1 16.76 -0.50 20.44
N ASN A 2 16.34 -0.54 19.17
CA ASN A 2 15.32 -1.39 18.56
C ASN A 2 15.55 -1.62 17.04
N LYS A 3 16.80 -1.50 16.56
CA LYS A 3 17.11 -1.62 15.13
C LYS A 3 16.72 -2.99 14.52
N LEU A 4 16.74 -4.06 15.31
CA LEU A 4 16.31 -5.40 14.88
C LEU A 4 14.77 -5.58 14.86
N LEU A 5 14.04 -4.83 15.72
CA LEU A 5 12.58 -4.81 15.74
C LEU A 5 12.01 -3.95 14.59
N ILE A 6 12.69 -2.83 14.29
CA ILE A 6 12.40 -1.99 13.12
C ILE A 6 12.74 -2.74 11.84
N ALA A 7 13.84 -3.51 11.79
CA ALA A 7 14.16 -4.36 10.65
C ALA A 7 13.11 -5.47 10.41
N PHE A 8 12.46 -6.00 11.45
CA PHE A 8 11.39 -6.99 11.30
C PHE A 8 10.06 -6.36 10.90
N GLN A 9 9.73 -5.16 11.42
CA GLN A 9 8.59 -4.38 10.94
C GLN A 9 8.75 -3.92 9.48
N MET A 10 9.97 -3.52 9.09
CA MET A 10 10.30 -3.12 7.72
C MET A 10 10.37 -4.32 6.77
N LEU A 11 10.84 -5.49 7.24
CA LEU A 11 10.86 -6.74 6.46
C LEU A 11 9.45 -7.33 6.27
N LEU A 12 8.51 -7.10 7.19
CA LEU A 12 7.09 -7.42 7.00
C LEU A 12 6.38 -6.44 6.04
N LEU A 13 6.84 -5.18 5.99
CA LEU A 13 6.29 -4.11 5.15
C LEU A 13 6.63 -4.23 3.64
N VAL A 14 7.61 -5.07 3.27
CA VAL A 14 8.22 -5.09 1.92
C VAL A 14 7.61 -6.13 0.96
N PHE A 15 6.81 -7.08 1.44
CA PHE A 15 6.39 -8.22 0.61
C PHE A 15 5.39 -7.92 -0.52
N LEU A 16 4.78 -6.72 -0.58
CA LEU A 16 3.76 -6.39 -1.59
C LEU A 16 3.82 -4.93 -2.09
N VAL A 17 5.00 -4.32 -2.09
CA VAL A 17 5.15 -2.95 -2.62
C VAL A 17 5.16 -3.00 -4.15
N GLY A 18 4.04 -2.59 -4.76
CA GLY A 18 3.98 -2.26 -6.18
C GLY A 18 4.51 -0.85 -6.39
N CYS A 19 5.81 -0.69 -6.63
CA CYS A 19 6.41 0.63 -6.85
C CYS A 19 5.99 1.18 -8.23
N THR A 20 5.10 2.16 -8.24
CA THR A 20 5.04 3.16 -9.32
C THR A 20 5.67 4.44 -8.78
N ASN A 21 6.50 5.13 -9.57
CA ASN A 21 7.37 6.24 -9.12
C ASN A 21 6.67 7.47 -8.51
N GLU A 22 5.37 7.39 -8.24
CA GLU A 22 4.48 8.49 -7.83
C GLU A 22 3.63 8.13 -6.60
N ALA A 23 3.67 6.87 -6.15
CA ALA A 23 2.91 6.40 -5.00
C ALA A 23 3.41 5.05 -4.45
N GLU A 24 3.35 4.88 -3.13
CA GLU A 24 3.66 3.64 -2.44
C GLU A 24 2.38 2.86 -2.14
N TYR A 25 2.24 1.65 -2.70
CA TYR A 25 1.13 0.76 -2.39
C TYR A 25 1.52 -0.30 -1.35
N VAL A 26 0.67 -0.49 -0.35
CA VAL A 26 0.77 -1.55 0.65
C VAL A 26 -0.57 -2.27 0.72
N GLY A 27 -0.60 -3.53 0.30
CA GLY A 27 -1.82 -4.32 0.31
C GLY A 27 -1.66 -5.63 -0.42
N GLU A 28 -2.75 -6.37 -0.55
CA GLU A 28 -2.76 -7.63 -1.29
C GLU A 28 -2.41 -7.43 -2.78
N LEU A 29 -1.55 -8.30 -3.33
CA LEU A 29 -1.29 -8.34 -4.77
C LEU A 29 -1.77 -9.67 -5.34
N GLN A 30 -2.48 -9.59 -6.46
CA GLN A 30 -2.81 -10.74 -7.30
C GLN A 30 -2.24 -10.51 -8.69
N ASN A 31 -1.48 -11.48 -9.21
CA ASN A 31 -0.80 -11.38 -10.51
C ASN A 31 0.08 -10.12 -10.67
N GLY A 32 0.70 -9.66 -9.58
CA GLY A 32 1.54 -8.46 -9.57
C GLY A 32 0.77 -7.14 -9.60
N LYS A 33 -0.55 -7.16 -9.37
CA LYS A 33 -1.39 -5.96 -9.30
C LYS A 33 -2.10 -5.86 -7.96
N PRO A 34 -2.37 -4.64 -7.45
CA PRO A 34 -3.27 -4.41 -6.33
C PRO A 34 -4.58 -5.17 -6.46
N HIS A 35 -4.91 -5.98 -5.45
CA HIS A 35 -6.13 -6.77 -5.38
C HIS A 35 -6.54 -6.91 -3.91
N GLY A 36 -7.82 -7.07 -3.60
CA GLY A 36 -8.25 -7.21 -2.21
C GLY A 36 -8.12 -5.88 -1.45
N LYS A 37 -7.73 -5.91 -0.17
CA LYS A 37 -7.59 -4.68 0.62
C LYS A 37 -6.19 -4.09 0.51
N GLY A 38 -6.09 -2.77 0.39
CA GLY A 38 -4.80 -2.09 0.38
C GLY A 38 -4.89 -0.58 0.56
N SER A 39 -3.74 0.00 0.88
CA SER A 39 -3.52 1.42 1.04
C SER A 39 -2.52 1.91 -0.01
N ILE A 40 -2.73 3.10 -0.54
CA ILE A 40 -1.77 3.78 -1.40
C ILE A 40 -1.50 5.18 -0.83
N THR A 41 -0.22 5.49 -0.66
CA THR A 41 0.25 6.81 -0.24
C THR A 41 0.83 7.52 -1.45
N TYR A 42 0.27 8.68 -1.76
CA TYR A 42 0.73 9.54 -2.85
C TYR A 42 1.83 10.48 -2.35
N GLU A 43 2.67 10.97 -3.26
CA GLU A 43 3.74 11.94 -2.92
C GLU A 43 3.22 13.23 -2.27
N ASN A 44 1.98 13.64 -2.60
CA ASN A 44 1.35 14.81 -2.00
C ASN A 44 0.89 14.57 -0.54
N GLY A 45 1.13 13.37 0.01
CA GLY A 45 0.75 12.97 1.36
C GLY A 45 -0.69 12.47 1.48
N GLU A 46 -1.45 12.44 0.39
CA GLU A 46 -2.77 11.82 0.40
C GLU A 46 -2.66 10.31 0.56
N ILE A 47 -3.58 9.73 1.32
CA ILE A 47 -3.66 8.30 1.56
C ILE A 47 -5.03 7.83 1.12
N TYR A 48 -5.06 6.82 0.25
CA TYR A 48 -6.29 6.12 -0.09
C TYR A 48 -6.23 4.69 0.47
N GLU A 49 -7.22 4.35 1.30
CA GLU A 49 -7.42 3.00 1.83
C GLU A 49 -8.71 2.43 1.29
N GLY A 50 -8.67 1.25 0.68
CA GLY A 50 -9.86 0.67 0.09
C GLY A 50 -9.67 -0.71 -0.50
N GLU A 51 -10.72 -1.14 -1.21
CA GLU A 51 -10.71 -2.36 -1.99
C GLU A 51 -10.08 -2.12 -3.37
N TRP A 52 -9.39 -3.14 -3.87
CA TRP A 52 -8.63 -3.13 -5.10
C TRP A 52 -8.96 -4.37 -5.91
N LYS A 53 -8.95 -4.23 -7.23
CA LYS A 53 -9.12 -5.34 -8.16
C LYS A 53 -8.40 -5.04 -9.45
N GLU A 54 -7.53 -5.95 -9.87
CA GLU A 54 -6.75 -5.82 -11.11
C GLU A 54 -5.99 -4.48 -11.22
N GLY A 55 -5.51 -3.95 -10.08
CA GLY A 55 -4.74 -2.71 -10.01
C GLY A 55 -5.58 -1.43 -9.93
N LEU A 56 -6.90 -1.55 -9.89
CA LEU A 56 -7.82 -0.41 -9.81
C LEU A 56 -8.47 -0.35 -8.42
N LYS A 57 -8.73 0.87 -7.95
CA LYS A 57 -9.58 1.12 -6.78
C LYS A 57 -11.00 0.68 -7.11
N GLU A 58 -11.54 -0.26 -6.37
CA GLU A 58 -12.89 -0.81 -6.58
C GLU A 58 -13.61 -0.90 -5.24
N GLY A 59 -14.94 -0.70 -5.21
CA GLY A 59 -15.69 -0.79 -3.95
C GLY A 59 -15.55 0.44 -3.05
N LYS A 60 -15.61 0.22 -1.73
CA LYS A 60 -15.56 1.29 -0.73
C LYS A 60 -14.11 1.61 -0.36
N GLY A 61 -13.83 2.90 -0.20
CA GLY A 61 -12.56 3.36 0.34
C GLY A 61 -12.68 4.74 0.96
N THR A 62 -11.63 5.13 1.67
CA THR A 62 -11.48 6.43 2.30
C THR A 62 -10.25 7.11 1.71
N LEU A 63 -10.43 8.37 1.30
CA LEU A 63 -9.34 9.25 0.93
C LEU A 63 -9.11 10.21 2.10
N THR A 64 -7.88 10.26 2.58
CA THR A 64 -7.44 11.21 3.61
C THR A 64 -6.39 12.12 3.00
N SER A 65 -6.64 13.42 3.08
CA SER A 65 -5.67 14.46 2.74
C SER A 65 -5.14 15.08 4.04
N PRO A 66 -3.86 15.53 4.07
CA PRO A 66 -3.27 16.18 5.24
C PRO A 66 -3.91 17.52 5.61
#